data_AF-I4B5N7-F1
#
_entry.id   AF-I4B5N7-F1
#
_cell.length_a   1.000
_cell.length_b   1.000
_cell.length_c   1.000
_cell.angle_alpha   90.00
_cell.angle_beta   90.00
_cell.angle_gamma   90.00
#
_symmetry.space_group_name_H-M   'P 1'
#
loop_
_entity.id
_entity.type
_entity.pdbx_description
1 polymer ?
#
loop_
_entity_poly.entity_id
_entity_poly.type
_entity_poly.pdbx_seq_one_letter_code
_entity_poly.pdbx_strand_id
1 'polypeptide(L)'
;MPEAVVKFVQQNQPWVVAAGIGLLLFVAAIVILVVALKRARGPRPEQAVKVAASAPATTQTPPEVAQPRVRRARLSVGDTPSPWTQGVYERHSPEAKLARILPAFGFDIAGTIHRSQNAEFVDATELAATLRYCNTAVGVGVHGAYATLLLWHVGDPHYATMVLKVVSHAQLAHQEKALIRFLFQDITGHPFAPQDLPKPTGRQNPAFQASISLYTEPHISTQRWLELQQQLPAELRPYHQIEVSRKSPARVMYRESPTNPLFADALFHQNLSTLSRYMSTKRWQRLMQSGKAEQFRNWLGAQKIDSVCKALLFIADPEVYEKEDLSPELRREIVTLLDEQNVREWLFQGGRMPPLAERRQYFKFFCLFGRHGEAVRCFATLGAFRRDRALRLYYARALFSGEMLHEAWAEMSSLLADYPRDAAVLNEAGIYAHRLGRYEEAAQIFATARGMFPDDATIAYNEAVFTEQYSKLQVEAKWSAVQKLTAPPVIEA
;
A
#
# COMPACT_ATOMS: atom_id res chain seq x y z
N MET A 1 33.33 20.67 5.80
CA MET A 1 33.49 19.52 6.72
C MET A 1 34.20 18.31 6.11
N PRO A 2 33.87 17.75 4.92
CA PRO A 2 34.41 16.45 4.51
C PRO A 2 35.91 16.45 4.14
N GLU A 3 36.43 17.49 3.49
CA GLU A 3 37.81 17.48 2.94
C GLU A 3 38.91 17.42 4.02
N ALA A 4 38.69 18.07 5.17
CA ALA A 4 39.65 18.06 6.28
C ALA A 4 39.81 16.64 6.88
N VAL A 5 38.71 15.88 6.96
CA VAL A 5 38.71 14.49 7.45
C VAL A 5 39.46 13.58 6.48
N VAL A 6 39.25 13.76 5.16
CA VAL A 6 39.95 12.95 4.14
C VAL A 6 41.47 13.18 4.18
N LYS A 7 41.93 14.44 4.29
CA LYS A 7 43.36 14.74 4.46
C LYS A 7 43.94 14.15 5.76
N PHE A 8 43.22 14.26 6.87
CA PHE A 8 43.65 13.68 8.15
C PHE A 8 43.79 12.15 8.09
N VAL A 9 42.84 11.46 7.46
CA VAL A 9 42.87 10.00 7.29
C VAL A 9 44.00 9.55 6.36
N GLN A 10 44.28 10.29 5.29
CA GLN A 10 45.42 10.00 4.40
C GLN A 10 46.77 10.20 5.10
N GLN A 11 46.95 11.27 5.88
CA GLN A 11 48.20 11.52 6.61
C GLN A 11 48.45 10.52 7.75
N ASN A 12 47.39 10.04 8.42
CA ASN A 12 47.49 9.16 9.59
C ASN A 12 47.11 7.70 9.28
N GLN A 13 47.06 7.30 8.01
CA GLN A 13 46.62 5.99 7.55
C GLN A 13 47.19 4.79 8.34
N PRO A 14 48.52 4.67 8.63
CA PRO A 14 49.04 3.53 9.39
C PRO A 14 48.51 3.49 10.84
N TRP A 15 48.33 4.64 11.48
CA TRP A 15 47.79 4.72 12.85
C TRP A 15 46.30 4.40 12.90
N VAL A 16 45.52 4.83 11.90
CA VAL A 16 44.09 4.50 11.78
C VAL A 16 43.91 2.98 11.56
N VAL A 17 44.74 2.37 10.72
CA VAL A 17 44.74 0.90 10.50
C VAL A 17 45.14 0.16 11.78
N ALA A 18 46.20 0.59 12.48
CA ALA A 18 46.63 -0.01 13.74
C ALA A 18 45.54 0.09 14.83
N ALA A 19 44.87 1.24 14.95
CA ALA A 19 43.74 1.42 15.87
C ALA A 19 42.55 0.52 15.51
N GLY A 20 42.25 0.36 14.21
CA GLY A 20 41.21 -0.57 13.73
C GLY A 20 41.50 -2.03 14.06
N ILE A 21 42.75 -2.47 13.89
CA ILE A 21 43.20 -3.83 14.28
C ILE A 21 43.12 -4.02 15.80
N GLY A 22 43.57 -3.02 16.58
CA GLY A 22 43.46 -3.05 18.04
C GLY A 22 42.02 -3.16 18.54
N LEU A 23 41.09 -2.42 17.93
CA LEU A 23 39.65 -2.51 18.22
C LEU A 23 39.11 -3.92 17.91
N LEU A 24 39.49 -4.51 16.77
CA LEU A 24 39.08 -5.85 16.36
C LEU A 24 39.55 -6.93 17.36
N LEU A 25 40.80 -6.85 17.80
CA LEU A 25 41.36 -7.76 18.81
C LEU A 25 40.68 -7.59 20.18
N PHE A 26 40.37 -6.35 20.57
CA PHE A 26 39.64 -6.07 21.80
C PHE A 26 38.20 -6.62 21.78
N VAL A 27 37.48 -6.46 20.68
CA VAL A 27 36.14 -7.05 20.49
C VAL A 27 36.21 -8.59 20.52
N ALA A 28 37.21 -9.20 19.87
CA ALA A 28 37.42 -10.65 19.93
C ALA A 28 37.69 -11.14 21.37
N ALA A 29 38.51 -10.42 22.14
CA ALA A 29 38.77 -10.73 23.55
C ALA A 29 37.51 -10.65 24.42
N ILE A 30 36.64 -9.65 24.20
CA ILE A 30 35.34 -9.55 24.88
C ILE A 30 34.44 -10.75 24.55
N VAL A 31 34.36 -11.15 23.28
CA VAL A 31 33.55 -12.31 22.86
C VAL A 31 34.04 -13.59 23.53
N ILE A 32 35.36 -13.81 23.58
CA ILE A 32 35.98 -14.96 24.26
C ILE A 32 35.65 -14.94 25.76
N LEU A 33 35.76 -13.78 26.42
CA LEU A 33 35.44 -13.62 27.84
C LEU A 33 33.96 -13.91 28.14
N VAL A 34 33.03 -13.44 27.30
CA VAL A 34 31.58 -13.71 27.43
C VAL A 34 31.27 -15.20 27.26
N VAL A 35 31.93 -15.89 26.31
CA VAL A 35 31.78 -17.34 26.13
C VAL A 35 32.34 -18.13 27.33
N ALA A 36 33.50 -17.71 27.87
CA ALA A 36 34.07 -18.29 29.07
C ALA A 36 33.16 -18.12 30.30
N LEU A 37 32.63 -16.91 30.52
CA LEU A 37 31.69 -16.61 31.61
C LEU A 37 30.36 -17.37 31.48
N LYS A 38 29.87 -17.63 30.26
CA LYS A 38 28.71 -18.52 30.03
C LYS A 38 29.02 -19.97 30.38
N ARG A 39 30.20 -20.49 30.03
CA ARG A 39 30.61 -21.87 30.40
C ARG A 39 30.85 -22.03 31.91
N ALA A 40 31.33 -21.00 32.60
CA ALA A 40 31.53 -21.02 34.05
C ALA A 40 30.20 -21.01 34.86
N ARG A 41 29.07 -20.65 34.24
CA ARG A 41 27.73 -20.63 34.86
C ARG A 41 26.91 -21.89 34.55
N GLY A 42 27.54 -23.06 34.65
CA GLY A 42 26.82 -24.34 34.76
C GLY A 42 25.97 -24.39 36.05
N PRO A 43 24.94 -25.24 36.11
CA PRO A 43 24.03 -25.29 37.27
C PRO A 43 24.76 -25.77 38.52
N ARG A 44 24.54 -25.08 39.65
CA ARG A 44 24.94 -25.55 40.98
C ARG A 44 24.14 -26.80 41.34
N PRO A 45 24.74 -27.84 41.96
CA PRO A 45 23.98 -28.91 42.58
C PRO A 45 23.22 -28.35 43.79
N GLU A 46 21.91 -28.60 43.86
CA GLU A 46 21.11 -28.27 45.03
C GLU A 46 21.49 -29.17 46.22
N GLN A 47 21.51 -28.57 47.41
CA GLN A 47 21.90 -29.26 48.64
C GLN A 47 20.79 -30.18 49.12
N ALA A 48 21.13 -31.43 49.42
CA ALA A 48 20.20 -32.40 49.97
C ALA A 48 19.74 -32.00 51.38
N VAL A 49 18.45 -31.68 51.53
CA VAL A 49 17.82 -31.50 52.84
C VAL A 49 17.44 -32.87 53.41
N LYS A 50 18.00 -33.22 54.56
CA LYS A 50 17.62 -34.42 55.33
C LYS A 50 16.27 -34.22 56.00
N VAL A 51 15.38 -35.22 55.91
CA VAL A 51 14.25 -35.37 56.85
C VAL A 51 14.21 -36.81 57.34
N ALA A 52 14.48 -36.98 58.63
CA ALA A 52 14.13 -38.14 59.45
C ALA A 52 12.83 -37.78 60.21
N ALA A 53 11.98 -38.69 60.68
CA ALA A 53 11.81 -40.13 60.48
C ALA A 53 10.38 -40.51 60.91
N SER A 54 9.87 -41.68 60.49
CA SER A 54 9.08 -42.61 61.32
C SER A 54 8.48 -43.76 60.51
N ALA A 55 8.39 -44.91 61.17
CA ALA A 55 7.70 -46.15 60.80
C ALA A 55 7.37 -46.87 62.14
N PRO A 56 6.75 -48.07 62.20
CA PRO A 56 6.17 -48.90 61.14
C PRO A 56 4.75 -49.45 61.46
N ALA A 57 4.16 -50.22 60.55
CA ALA A 57 3.25 -51.33 60.87
C ALA A 57 3.20 -52.35 59.71
N THR A 58 3.13 -53.64 60.04
CA THR A 58 3.29 -54.80 59.13
C THR A 58 2.02 -55.65 59.01
N THR A 59 1.71 -56.21 57.82
CA THR A 59 1.00 -57.51 57.67
C THR A 59 1.02 -58.09 56.24
N GLN A 60 0.65 -59.37 56.06
CA GLN A 60 0.86 -60.22 54.88
C GLN A 60 -0.27 -61.28 54.71
N THR A 61 -0.60 -61.84 53.52
CA THR A 61 -0.24 -61.46 52.13
C THR A 61 -1.37 -61.64 51.08
N PRO A 62 -1.83 -62.85 50.64
CA PRO A 62 -2.51 -62.95 49.32
C PRO A 62 -3.76 -63.89 49.25
N PRO A 63 -4.33 -64.18 48.06
CA PRO A 63 -4.61 -63.33 46.89
C PRO A 63 -6.10 -63.36 46.48
N GLU A 64 -6.57 -62.38 45.71
CA GLU A 64 -7.83 -62.52 44.93
C GLU A 64 -7.71 -61.91 43.52
N VAL A 65 -8.41 -62.51 42.56
CA VAL A 65 -8.16 -62.37 41.12
C VAL A 65 -8.70 -61.06 40.56
N ALA A 66 -7.86 -60.29 39.85
CA ALA A 66 -8.26 -59.07 39.14
C ALA A 66 -7.68 -58.98 37.72
N GLN A 67 -8.53 -58.50 36.81
CA GLN A 67 -8.34 -58.34 35.35
C GLN A 67 -7.05 -57.60 34.94
N PRO A 68 -6.58 -57.75 33.68
CA PRO A 68 -5.31 -57.17 33.20
C PRO A 68 -5.34 -55.63 33.19
N ARG A 69 -4.97 -55.04 34.33
CA ARG A 69 -4.72 -53.60 34.46
C ARG A 69 -3.45 -53.25 33.70
N VAL A 70 -3.63 -52.62 32.53
CA VAL A 70 -2.54 -51.94 31.80
C VAL A 70 -1.85 -50.99 32.78
N ARG A 71 -0.58 -51.29 33.10
CA ARG A 71 0.21 -50.48 34.02
C ARG A 71 0.45 -49.12 33.36
N ARG A 72 -0.30 -48.10 33.79
CA ARG A 72 0.05 -46.69 33.57
C ARG A 72 1.32 -46.40 34.38
N ALA A 73 2.47 -46.77 33.81
CA ALA A 73 3.75 -46.24 34.26
C ALA A 73 3.66 -44.72 34.20
N ARG A 74 4.04 -44.05 35.29
CA ARG A 74 4.22 -42.59 35.26
C ARG A 74 5.36 -42.32 34.29
N LEU A 75 5.06 -41.67 33.16
CA LEU A 75 6.08 -41.09 32.29
C LEU A 75 6.93 -40.13 33.13
N SER A 76 8.17 -40.54 33.42
CA SER A 76 9.16 -39.70 34.08
C SER A 76 9.57 -38.58 33.12
N VAL A 77 9.66 -37.36 33.65
CA VAL A 77 10.22 -36.21 32.92
C VAL A 77 11.70 -36.52 32.68
N GLY A 78 12.05 -36.96 31.46
CA GLY A 78 13.42 -37.35 31.12
C GLY A 78 13.56 -38.23 29.87
N ASP A 79 12.53 -38.98 29.47
CA ASP A 79 12.61 -39.83 28.27
C ASP A 79 12.60 -38.97 26.99
N THR A 80 13.62 -39.14 26.14
CA THR A 80 13.66 -38.49 24.83
C THR A 80 12.52 -39.06 23.96
N PRO A 81 11.60 -38.23 23.44
CA PRO A 81 10.49 -38.73 22.64
C PRO A 81 11.04 -39.36 21.35
N SER A 82 10.47 -40.50 20.95
CA SER A 82 10.87 -41.12 19.68
C SER A 82 10.49 -40.19 18.52
N PRO A 83 11.22 -40.17 17.40
CA PRO A 83 10.94 -39.24 16.29
C PRO A 83 9.49 -39.33 15.78
N TRP A 84 8.89 -40.52 15.85
CA TRP A 84 7.49 -40.74 15.50
C TRP A 84 6.53 -40.14 16.53
N THR A 85 6.73 -40.37 17.84
CA THR A 85 5.86 -39.74 18.84
C THR A 85 6.05 -38.22 18.86
N GLN A 86 7.27 -37.73 18.69
CA GLN A 86 7.55 -36.29 18.63
C GLN A 86 6.80 -35.63 17.46
N GLY A 87 6.85 -36.20 16.25
CA GLY A 87 6.09 -35.67 15.10
C GLY A 87 4.57 -35.70 15.29
N VAL A 88 4.03 -36.69 16.02
CA VAL A 88 2.60 -36.74 16.38
C VAL A 88 2.25 -35.69 17.44
N TYR A 89 3.09 -35.51 18.46
CA TYR A 89 2.92 -34.46 19.48
C TYR A 89 3.02 -33.05 18.87
N GLU A 90 3.96 -32.82 17.96
CA GLU A 90 4.12 -31.54 17.26
C GLU A 90 2.87 -31.21 16.42
N ARG A 91 2.33 -32.17 15.65
CA ARG A 91 1.10 -31.99 14.85
C ARG A 91 -0.15 -31.72 15.68
N HIS A 92 -0.29 -32.33 16.85
CA HIS A 92 -1.44 -32.12 17.73
C HIS A 92 -1.23 -31.05 18.80
N SER A 93 -0.06 -30.40 18.83
CA SER A 93 0.23 -29.30 19.75
C SER A 93 -0.75 -28.13 19.53
N PRO A 94 -1.13 -27.40 20.60
CA PRO A 94 -1.97 -26.21 20.46
C PRO A 94 -1.29 -25.15 19.57
N GLU A 95 0.04 -25.09 19.54
CA GLU A 95 0.81 -24.17 18.69
C GLU A 95 0.71 -24.51 17.20
N ALA A 96 0.82 -25.78 16.80
CA ALA A 96 0.61 -26.19 15.40
C ALA A 96 -0.84 -25.98 14.95
N LYS A 97 -1.79 -26.25 15.84
CA LYS A 97 -3.22 -26.00 15.61
C LYS A 97 -3.51 -24.50 15.40
N LEU A 98 -2.91 -23.62 16.21
CA LEU A 98 -2.95 -22.16 16.00
C LEU A 98 -2.27 -21.76 14.68
N ALA A 99 -1.10 -22.32 14.36
CA ALA A 99 -0.37 -22.05 13.12
C ALA A 99 -1.19 -22.40 11.86
N ARG A 100 -2.07 -23.40 11.90
CA ARG A 100 -2.97 -23.76 10.79
C ARG A 100 -3.99 -22.67 10.46
N ILE A 101 -4.40 -21.89 11.46
CA ILE A 101 -5.54 -20.96 11.36
C ILE A 101 -5.10 -19.50 11.24
N LEU A 102 -3.92 -19.16 11.77
CA LEU A 102 -3.34 -17.81 11.65
C LEU A 102 -3.34 -17.24 10.22
N PRO A 103 -3.14 -18.01 9.12
CA PRO A 103 -3.10 -17.44 7.77
C PRO A 103 -4.41 -16.85 7.23
N ALA A 104 -5.53 -17.06 7.94
CA ALA A 104 -6.80 -16.38 7.66
C ALA A 104 -6.87 -14.92 8.19
N PHE A 105 -5.85 -14.49 8.92
CA PHE A 105 -5.72 -13.13 9.43
C PHE A 105 -4.58 -12.45 8.65
N GLY A 106 -4.94 -11.50 7.78
CA GLY A 106 -3.99 -10.67 7.04
C GLY A 106 -4.00 -9.23 7.53
N PHE A 107 -3.20 -8.37 6.89
CA PHE A 107 -3.22 -6.93 7.15
C PHE A 107 -3.79 -6.15 5.97
N ASP A 108 -4.58 -5.13 6.31
CA ASP A 108 -5.11 -4.14 5.40
C ASP A 108 -4.21 -2.90 5.30
N ILE A 109 -4.51 -2.06 4.31
CA ILE A 109 -3.77 -0.88 3.86
C ILE A 109 -3.43 0.10 5.00
N ALA A 110 -4.23 0.14 6.07
CA ALA A 110 -4.07 1.01 7.23
C ALA A 110 -3.32 0.37 8.42
N GLY A 111 -2.83 -0.88 8.28
CA GLY A 111 -2.31 -1.67 9.41
C GLY A 111 -3.41 -2.30 10.28
N THR A 112 -4.68 -2.16 9.88
CA THR A 112 -5.83 -2.87 10.45
C THR A 112 -5.80 -4.34 10.06
N ILE A 113 -6.40 -5.22 10.87
CA ILE A 113 -6.33 -6.67 10.65
C ILE A 113 -7.52 -7.11 9.80
N HIS A 114 -7.26 -7.53 8.58
CA HIS A 114 -8.25 -8.13 7.70
C HIS A 114 -8.47 -9.59 8.11
N ARG A 115 -9.69 -9.94 8.51
CA ARG A 115 -10.04 -11.28 9.00
C ARG A 115 -10.93 -11.99 7.97
N SER A 116 -10.44 -13.01 7.26
CA SER A 116 -11.24 -13.81 6.32
C SER A 116 -11.77 -15.10 6.96
N GLN A 117 -13.08 -15.17 7.22
CA GLN A 117 -13.70 -16.41 7.65
C GLN A 117 -13.63 -17.44 6.52
N ASN A 118 -13.06 -18.61 6.81
CA ASN A 118 -13.11 -19.77 5.91
C ASN A 118 -13.46 -21.03 6.72
N ALA A 119 -14.57 -21.68 6.36
CA ALA A 119 -15.10 -22.83 7.07
C ALA A 119 -14.20 -24.08 6.96
N GLU A 120 -13.38 -24.16 5.90
CA GLU A 120 -12.46 -25.28 5.65
C GLU A 120 -11.43 -25.50 6.76
N PHE A 121 -11.11 -24.47 7.55
CA PHE A 121 -10.21 -24.58 8.70
C PHE A 121 -10.85 -25.24 9.93
N VAL A 122 -12.16 -25.48 9.92
CA VAL A 122 -12.95 -26.00 11.06
C VAL A 122 -13.52 -27.38 10.73
N ASP A 123 -12.88 -28.42 11.26
CA ASP A 123 -13.54 -29.70 11.42
C ASP A 123 -14.53 -29.61 12.60
N ALA A 124 -15.80 -29.93 12.35
CA ALA A 124 -16.87 -29.90 13.36
C ALA A 124 -16.58 -30.84 14.56
N THR A 125 -15.88 -31.95 14.32
CA THR A 125 -15.45 -32.89 15.37
C THR A 125 -14.32 -32.30 16.21
N GLU A 126 -13.37 -31.60 15.58
CA GLU A 126 -12.27 -30.90 16.24
C GLU A 126 -12.77 -29.72 17.09
N LEU A 127 -13.74 -28.96 16.58
CA LEU A 127 -14.43 -27.90 17.31
C LEU A 127 -15.13 -28.45 18.55
N ALA A 128 -15.97 -29.48 18.39
CA ALA A 128 -16.70 -30.09 19.50
C ALA A 128 -15.78 -30.66 20.58
N ALA A 129 -14.65 -31.28 20.19
CA ALA A 129 -13.63 -31.75 21.12
C ALA A 129 -12.93 -30.58 21.84
N THR A 130 -12.52 -29.54 21.11
CA THR A 130 -11.83 -28.37 21.66
C THR A 130 -12.70 -27.63 22.67
N LEU A 131 -13.98 -27.40 22.38
CA LEU A 131 -14.93 -26.78 23.30
C LEU A 131 -15.12 -27.61 24.58
N ARG A 132 -15.16 -28.95 24.48
CA ARG A 132 -15.22 -29.84 25.66
C ARG A 132 -13.97 -29.73 26.54
N TYR A 133 -12.77 -29.54 25.95
CA TYR A 133 -11.55 -29.32 26.73
C TYR A 133 -11.58 -27.96 27.46
N CYS A 134 -12.16 -26.93 26.85
CA CYS A 134 -12.35 -25.61 27.46
C CYS A 134 -13.38 -25.56 28.61
N ASN A 135 -14.00 -26.68 29.01
CA ASN A 135 -14.88 -26.75 30.20
C ASN A 135 -14.12 -26.62 31.54
N THR A 136 -12.78 -26.62 31.53
CA THR A 136 -11.96 -26.46 32.74
C THR A 136 -11.02 -25.26 32.61
N ALA A 137 -10.70 -24.58 33.72
CA ALA A 137 -9.78 -23.44 33.71
C ALA A 137 -8.41 -23.78 33.07
N VAL A 138 -7.89 -24.98 33.36
CA VAL A 138 -6.64 -25.50 32.77
C VAL A 138 -6.79 -25.68 31.26
N GLY A 139 -7.90 -26.26 30.79
CA GLY A 139 -8.18 -26.43 29.37
C GLY A 139 -8.44 -25.11 28.62
N VAL A 140 -9.00 -24.09 29.29
CA VAL A 140 -9.05 -22.71 28.76
C VAL A 140 -7.64 -22.14 28.62
N GLY A 141 -6.76 -22.37 29.60
CA GLY A 141 -5.35 -21.94 29.55
C GLY A 141 -4.51 -22.57 28.44
N VAL A 142 -4.90 -23.74 27.90
CA VAL A 142 -4.16 -24.46 26.85
C VAL A 142 -4.84 -24.38 25.47
N HIS A 143 -6.17 -24.40 25.42
CA HIS A 143 -6.95 -24.47 24.17
C HIS A 143 -7.84 -23.25 23.92
N GLY A 144 -8.00 -22.34 24.89
CA GLY A 144 -8.90 -21.18 24.76
C GLY A 144 -8.55 -20.28 23.57
N ALA A 145 -7.26 -20.07 23.30
CA ALA A 145 -6.79 -19.35 22.12
C ALA A 145 -7.30 -19.98 20.82
N TYR A 146 -7.11 -21.29 20.68
CA TYR A 146 -7.48 -22.05 19.50
C TYR A 146 -9.01 -22.18 19.33
N ALA A 147 -9.74 -22.41 20.42
CA ALA A 147 -11.21 -22.41 20.44
C ALA A 147 -11.79 -21.07 19.96
N THR A 148 -11.17 -19.96 20.36
CA THR A 148 -11.60 -18.60 19.96
C THR A 148 -11.45 -18.40 18.45
N LEU A 149 -10.34 -18.85 17.86
CA LEU A 149 -10.15 -18.75 16.40
C LEU A 149 -11.12 -19.68 15.64
N LEU A 150 -11.30 -20.93 16.08
CA LEU A 150 -12.25 -21.86 15.46
C LEU A 150 -13.70 -21.32 15.46
N LEU A 151 -14.19 -20.80 16.60
CA LEU A 151 -15.53 -20.21 16.70
C LEU A 151 -15.68 -18.98 15.77
N TRP A 152 -14.64 -18.16 15.66
CA TRP A 152 -14.65 -17.05 14.72
C TRP A 152 -14.74 -17.52 13.26
N HIS A 153 -14.07 -18.61 12.88
CA HIS A 153 -14.17 -19.21 11.54
C HIS A 153 -15.56 -19.78 11.21
N VAL A 154 -16.32 -20.23 12.22
CA VAL A 154 -17.72 -20.66 12.08
C VAL A 154 -18.68 -19.47 11.96
N GLY A 155 -18.26 -18.27 12.39
CA GLY A 155 -19.11 -17.08 12.39
C GLY A 155 -20.09 -17.00 13.56
N ASP A 156 -19.86 -17.75 14.65
CA ASP A 156 -20.74 -17.74 15.82
C ASP A 156 -20.67 -16.38 16.57
N PRO A 157 -21.79 -15.64 16.74
CA PRO A 157 -21.81 -14.33 17.40
C PRO A 157 -21.26 -14.32 18.84
N HIS A 158 -21.15 -15.48 19.51
CA HIS A 158 -20.54 -15.56 20.83
C HIS A 158 -19.02 -15.31 20.83
N TYR A 159 -18.36 -15.26 19.66
CA TYR A 159 -16.91 -15.07 19.53
C TYR A 159 -16.39 -13.87 20.34
N ALA A 160 -17.08 -12.73 20.32
CA ALA A 160 -16.62 -11.51 21.02
C ALA A 160 -16.58 -11.71 22.55
N THR A 161 -17.58 -12.40 23.11
CA THR A 161 -17.61 -12.74 24.54
C THR A 161 -16.51 -13.75 24.91
N MET A 162 -16.16 -14.65 23.99
CA MET A 162 -15.09 -15.63 24.17
C MET A 162 -13.71 -14.99 24.08
N VAL A 163 -13.47 -14.08 23.12
CA VAL A 163 -12.25 -13.25 23.04
C VAL A 163 -12.00 -12.57 24.38
N LEU A 164 -13.01 -11.90 24.95
CA LEU A 164 -12.90 -11.20 26.24
C LEU A 164 -12.61 -12.17 27.41
N LYS A 165 -13.26 -13.34 27.46
CA LYS A 165 -13.03 -14.38 28.49
C LYS A 165 -11.63 -15.00 28.40
N VAL A 166 -11.14 -15.29 27.20
CA VAL A 166 -9.82 -15.89 27.00
C VAL A 166 -8.72 -14.86 27.29
N VAL A 167 -8.93 -13.60 26.89
CA VAL A 167 -8.02 -12.50 27.23
C VAL A 167 -8.02 -12.17 28.72
N SER A 168 -9.11 -12.33 29.46
CA SER A 168 -9.13 -12.07 30.91
C SER A 168 -8.49 -13.19 31.74
N HIS A 169 -8.43 -14.43 31.23
CA HIS A 169 -7.93 -15.59 31.98
C HIS A 169 -6.46 -15.43 32.43
N ALA A 170 -6.17 -15.85 33.67
CA ALA A 170 -4.85 -15.71 34.29
C ALA A 170 -3.88 -16.86 33.93
N GLN A 171 -4.38 -18.03 33.59
CA GLN A 171 -3.57 -19.22 33.27
C GLN A 171 -3.13 -19.29 31.79
N LEU A 172 -3.57 -18.36 30.95
CA LEU A 172 -3.17 -18.31 29.53
C LEU A 172 -1.76 -17.71 29.40
N ALA A 173 -0.94 -18.27 28.51
CA ALA A 173 0.39 -17.73 28.24
C ALA A 173 0.34 -16.27 27.75
N HIS A 174 1.22 -15.40 28.26
CA HIS A 174 1.24 -13.98 27.91
C HIS A 174 1.35 -13.72 26.40
N GLN A 175 2.07 -14.58 25.67
CA GLN A 175 2.24 -14.50 24.22
C GLN A 175 0.92 -14.78 23.46
N GLU A 176 0.15 -15.80 23.85
CA GLU A 176 -1.17 -16.09 23.26
C GLU A 176 -2.19 -15.01 23.62
N LYS A 177 -2.16 -14.52 24.86
CA LYS A 177 -2.98 -13.39 25.32
C LYS A 177 -2.71 -12.12 24.52
N ALA A 178 -1.44 -11.83 24.22
CA ALA A 178 -1.05 -10.71 23.36
C ALA A 178 -1.47 -10.94 21.89
N LEU A 179 -1.29 -12.15 21.37
CA LEU A 179 -1.69 -12.53 20.00
C LEU A 179 -3.21 -12.37 19.79
N ILE A 180 -4.04 -12.85 20.71
CA ILE A 180 -5.51 -12.71 20.62
C ILE A 180 -5.93 -11.23 20.74
N ARG A 181 -5.35 -10.49 21.69
CA ARG A 181 -5.59 -9.04 21.84
C ARG A 181 -5.28 -8.29 20.55
N PHE A 182 -4.14 -8.60 19.94
CA PHE A 182 -3.74 -8.03 18.66
C PHE A 182 -4.72 -8.40 17.54
N LEU A 183 -4.92 -9.70 17.29
CA LEU A 183 -5.82 -10.21 16.24
C LEU A 183 -7.26 -9.68 16.35
N PHE A 184 -7.74 -9.36 17.56
CA PHE A 184 -9.09 -8.84 17.82
C PHE A 184 -9.09 -7.44 18.47
N GLN A 185 -8.08 -6.62 18.16
CA GLN A 185 -7.94 -5.27 18.75
C GLN A 185 -9.17 -4.37 18.52
N ASP A 186 -9.79 -4.44 17.34
CA ASP A 186 -10.96 -3.62 16.98
C ASP A 186 -12.21 -4.01 17.79
N ILE A 187 -12.33 -5.28 18.17
CA ILE A 187 -13.45 -5.83 18.95
C ILE A 187 -13.22 -5.64 20.46
N THR A 188 -11.96 -5.62 20.90
CA THR A 188 -11.58 -5.38 22.29
C THR A 188 -11.41 -3.91 22.63
N GLY A 189 -11.44 -3.01 21.64
CA GLY A 189 -11.33 -1.56 21.82
C GLY A 189 -9.93 -1.06 22.25
N HIS A 190 -8.91 -1.92 22.17
CA HIS A 190 -7.56 -1.64 22.64
C HIS A 190 -6.56 -1.81 21.49
N PRO A 191 -6.10 -0.71 20.85
CA PRO A 191 -5.12 -0.80 19.78
C PRO A 191 -3.80 -1.36 20.31
N PHE A 192 -3.19 -2.30 19.58
CA PHE A 192 -1.97 -2.99 19.98
C PHE A 192 -0.98 -2.98 18.82
N ALA A 193 0.20 -2.38 18.96
CA ALA A 193 1.10 -2.28 17.82
C ALA A 193 1.73 -3.65 17.49
N PRO A 194 2.02 -3.96 16.20
CA PRO A 194 2.71 -5.20 15.83
C PRO A 194 4.08 -5.36 16.51
N GLN A 195 4.69 -4.25 16.93
CA GLN A 195 5.98 -4.19 17.63
C GLN A 195 5.89 -4.55 19.12
N ASP A 196 4.70 -4.42 19.72
CA ASP A 196 4.43 -4.72 21.14
C ASP A 196 4.18 -6.21 21.37
N LEU A 197 4.06 -7.01 20.30
CA LEU A 197 3.96 -8.45 20.40
C LEU A 197 5.27 -9.02 20.97
N PRO A 198 5.22 -9.73 22.12
CA PRO A 198 6.41 -10.32 22.71
C PRO A 198 7.03 -11.33 21.75
N LYS A 199 8.24 -11.01 21.24
CA LYS A 199 9.03 -11.94 20.41
C LYS A 199 9.11 -13.30 21.12
N PRO A 200 8.84 -14.43 20.44
CA PRO A 200 8.68 -15.73 21.07
C PRO A 200 10.03 -16.32 21.53
N THR A 201 10.61 -15.78 22.60
CA THR A 201 11.84 -16.28 23.21
C THR A 201 11.55 -17.56 24.00
N GLY A 202 11.68 -18.72 23.34
CA GLY A 202 11.79 -20.03 23.98
C GLY A 202 10.75 -21.11 23.64
N ARG A 203 9.96 -20.96 22.57
CA ARG A 203 8.98 -22.00 22.14
C ARG A 203 9.55 -23.00 21.13
N GLN A 204 9.07 -24.23 21.17
CA GLN A 204 9.69 -25.39 20.48
C GLN A 204 9.29 -25.55 19.01
N ASN A 205 8.15 -25.00 18.56
CA ASN A 205 7.66 -25.22 17.19
C ASN A 205 8.16 -24.13 16.20
N PRO A 206 9.04 -24.47 15.22
CA PRO A 206 9.57 -23.50 14.26
C PRO A 206 8.49 -22.97 13.29
N ALA A 207 7.51 -23.80 12.90
CA ALA A 207 6.46 -23.39 11.98
C ALA A 207 5.58 -22.27 12.55
N PHE A 208 5.30 -22.32 13.86
CA PHE A 208 4.56 -21.27 14.57
C PHE A 208 5.35 -19.96 14.64
N GLN A 209 6.68 -20.03 14.86
CA GLN A 209 7.55 -18.86 14.82
C GLN A 209 7.65 -18.25 13.41
N ALA A 210 7.73 -19.10 12.37
CA ALA A 210 7.72 -18.66 10.98
C ALA A 210 6.40 -17.97 10.61
N SER A 211 5.26 -18.52 11.03
CA SER A 211 3.95 -17.87 10.86
C SER A 211 3.91 -16.51 11.58
N ILE A 212 4.25 -16.43 12.87
CA ILE A 212 4.22 -15.16 13.61
C ILE A 212 5.16 -14.12 12.99
N SER A 213 6.36 -14.51 12.57
CA SER A 213 7.31 -13.56 11.95
C SER A 213 6.79 -13.06 10.60
N LEU A 214 6.16 -13.90 9.79
CA LEU A 214 5.44 -13.47 8.57
C LEU A 214 4.43 -12.35 8.85
N TYR A 215 3.67 -12.43 9.95
CA TYR A 215 2.66 -11.44 10.31
C TYR A 215 3.23 -10.20 11.01
N THR A 216 4.24 -10.34 11.87
CA THR A 216 4.83 -9.24 12.64
C THR A 216 5.88 -8.43 11.89
N GLU A 217 6.61 -9.02 10.94
CA GLU A 217 7.60 -8.30 10.13
C GLU A 217 6.87 -7.34 9.15
N PRO A 218 7.25 -6.04 9.07
CA PRO A 218 6.62 -5.07 8.16
C PRO A 218 7.07 -5.26 6.71
N HIS A 219 8.29 -5.75 6.51
CA HIS A 219 8.90 -6.01 5.20
C HIS A 219 9.65 -7.34 5.23
N ILE A 220 9.47 -8.16 4.20
CA ILE A 220 10.08 -9.48 4.08
C ILE A 220 11.05 -9.47 2.90
N SER A 221 12.33 -9.79 3.14
CA SER A 221 13.32 -9.91 2.06
C SER A 221 13.22 -11.26 1.35
N THR A 222 13.71 -11.35 0.11
CA THR A 222 13.68 -12.60 -0.67
C THR A 222 14.44 -13.75 0.02
N GLN A 223 15.55 -13.44 0.71
CA GLN A 223 16.30 -14.41 1.51
C GLN A 223 15.49 -14.85 2.74
N ARG A 224 14.90 -13.88 3.46
CA ARG A 224 14.07 -14.14 4.63
C ARG A 224 12.84 -14.98 4.29
N TRP A 225 12.21 -14.74 3.15
CA TRP A 225 11.12 -15.56 2.65
C TRP A 225 11.56 -17.02 2.41
N LEU A 226 12.76 -17.24 1.84
CA LEU A 226 13.26 -18.60 1.59
C LEU A 226 13.46 -19.39 2.91
N GLU A 227 13.90 -18.73 3.98
CA GLU A 227 13.98 -19.33 5.33
C GLU A 227 12.59 -19.69 5.88
N LEU A 228 11.63 -18.75 5.80
CA LEU A 228 10.27 -18.94 6.28
C LEU A 228 9.54 -20.05 5.50
N GLN A 229 9.70 -20.09 4.18
CA GLN A 229 9.08 -21.07 3.28
C GLN A 229 9.48 -22.51 3.62
N GLN A 230 10.66 -22.75 4.19
CA GLN A 230 11.10 -24.09 4.63
C GLN A 230 10.39 -24.55 5.91
N GLN A 231 9.87 -23.62 6.71
CA GLN A 231 9.24 -23.90 8.01
C GLN A 231 7.71 -23.81 7.96
N LEU A 232 7.13 -23.16 6.94
CA LEU A 232 5.68 -22.98 6.80
C LEU A 232 4.97 -24.20 6.18
N PRO A 233 3.72 -24.51 6.61
CA PRO A 233 2.93 -25.61 6.04
C PRO A 233 2.68 -25.43 4.53
N ALA A 234 2.90 -26.50 3.75
CA ALA A 234 2.73 -26.46 2.29
C ALA A 234 1.26 -26.23 1.85
N GLU A 235 0.31 -26.70 2.65
CA GLU A 235 -1.14 -26.55 2.42
C GLU A 235 -1.60 -25.08 2.43
N LEU A 236 -0.91 -24.23 3.19
CA LEU A 236 -1.29 -22.82 3.42
C LEU A 236 -0.50 -21.85 2.52
N ARG A 237 0.28 -22.39 1.58
CA ARG A 237 1.15 -21.65 0.66
C ARG A 237 0.44 -20.52 -0.09
N PRO A 238 -0.82 -20.63 -0.57
CA PRO A 238 -1.51 -19.52 -1.23
C PRO A 238 -1.67 -18.28 -0.34
N TYR A 239 -2.09 -18.47 0.92
CA TYR A 239 -2.26 -17.38 1.89
C TYR A 239 -0.92 -16.72 2.24
N HIS A 240 0.12 -17.53 2.44
CA HIS A 240 1.47 -17.01 2.69
C HIS A 240 2.02 -16.22 1.49
N GLN A 241 1.75 -16.65 0.25
CA GLN A 241 2.19 -15.93 -0.96
C GLN A 241 1.52 -14.55 -1.11
N ILE A 242 0.26 -14.39 -0.70
CA ILE A 242 -0.45 -13.10 -0.71
C ILE A 242 0.17 -12.12 0.30
N GLU A 243 0.46 -12.57 1.52
CA GLU A 243 1.12 -11.73 2.52
C GLU A 243 2.56 -11.37 2.13
N VAL A 244 3.30 -12.30 1.53
CA VAL A 244 4.67 -12.05 1.04
C VAL A 244 4.67 -11.07 -0.13
N SER A 245 3.73 -11.17 -1.07
CA SER A 245 3.68 -10.21 -2.18
C SER A 245 3.40 -8.80 -1.66
N ARG A 246 2.46 -8.64 -0.71
CA ARG A 246 2.15 -7.37 -0.02
C ARG A 246 3.32 -6.80 0.80
N LYS A 247 4.13 -7.65 1.41
CA LYS A 247 5.26 -7.25 2.28
C LYS A 247 6.63 -7.23 1.58
N SER A 248 6.68 -7.54 0.29
CA SER A 248 7.91 -7.51 -0.50
C SER A 248 8.45 -6.07 -0.68
N PRO A 249 9.75 -5.88 -0.96
CA PRO A 249 10.26 -4.57 -1.33
C PRO A 249 9.61 -4.08 -2.64
N ALA A 250 9.31 -2.78 -2.74
CA ALA A 250 8.67 -2.20 -3.93
C ALA A 250 9.39 -2.57 -5.24
N ARG A 251 10.73 -2.59 -5.23
CA ARG A 251 11.56 -3.01 -6.39
C ARG A 251 11.27 -4.44 -6.88
N VAL A 252 10.90 -5.35 -5.98
CA VAL A 252 10.51 -6.73 -6.31
C VAL A 252 9.10 -6.75 -6.87
N MET A 253 8.15 -6.04 -6.24
CA MET A 253 6.79 -5.91 -6.78
C MET A 253 6.80 -5.35 -8.21
N TYR A 254 7.60 -4.31 -8.49
CA TYR A 254 7.78 -3.71 -9.82
C TYR A 254 8.46 -4.59 -10.87
N ARG A 255 9.08 -5.70 -10.47
CA ARG A 255 9.73 -6.66 -11.34
C ARG A 255 8.82 -7.84 -11.64
N GLU A 256 8.11 -8.33 -10.63
CA GLU A 256 7.28 -9.54 -10.70
C GLU A 256 5.81 -9.27 -11.00
N SER A 257 5.33 -8.01 -10.93
CA SER A 257 3.94 -7.68 -11.29
C SER A 257 3.54 -7.97 -12.75
N PRO A 258 4.41 -7.90 -13.77
CA PRO A 258 4.02 -8.25 -15.14
C PRO A 258 3.87 -9.76 -15.37
N THR A 259 4.47 -10.58 -14.50
CA THR A 259 4.55 -12.04 -14.64
C THR A 259 3.63 -12.78 -13.66
N ASN A 260 3.28 -12.18 -12.53
CA ASN A 260 2.53 -12.84 -11.46
C ASN A 260 1.37 -11.96 -10.93
N PRO A 261 0.11 -12.43 -11.01
CA PRO A 261 -1.06 -11.66 -10.58
C PRO A 261 -1.05 -11.33 -9.07
N LEU A 262 -0.43 -12.15 -8.22
CA LEU A 262 -0.32 -11.87 -6.78
C LEU A 262 0.58 -10.67 -6.48
N PHE A 263 1.58 -10.41 -7.33
CA PHE A 263 2.43 -9.22 -7.25
C PHE A 263 1.80 -8.01 -7.93
N ALA A 264 0.96 -8.20 -8.95
CA ALA A 264 0.15 -7.12 -9.52
C ALA A 264 -0.88 -6.59 -8.50
N ASP A 265 -1.57 -7.47 -7.77
CA ASP A 265 -2.53 -7.07 -6.74
C ASP A 265 -1.85 -6.43 -5.51
N ALA A 266 -0.72 -7.00 -5.06
CA ALA A 266 0.12 -6.37 -4.03
C ALA A 266 0.64 -4.99 -4.46
N LEU A 267 1.04 -4.83 -5.72
CA LEU A 267 1.50 -3.55 -6.23
C LEU A 267 0.36 -2.53 -6.30
N PHE A 268 -0.84 -2.94 -6.74
CA PHE A 268 -2.04 -2.11 -6.67
C PHE A 268 -2.31 -1.65 -5.23
N HIS A 269 -2.25 -2.55 -4.25
CA HIS A 269 -2.44 -2.21 -2.84
C HIS A 269 -1.33 -1.29 -2.27
N GLN A 270 -0.06 -1.48 -2.66
CA GLN A 270 1.04 -0.59 -2.27
C GLN A 270 0.85 0.82 -2.85
N ASN A 271 0.57 0.91 -4.14
CA ASN A 271 0.28 2.18 -4.81
C ASN A 271 -0.97 2.84 -4.23
N LEU A 272 -2.01 2.07 -3.91
CA LEU A 272 -3.21 2.60 -3.26
C LEU A 272 -2.93 3.13 -1.85
N SER A 273 -2.06 2.48 -1.06
CA SER A 273 -1.64 2.96 0.26
C SER A 273 -0.90 4.30 0.20
N THR A 274 -0.07 4.51 -0.83
CA THR A 274 0.63 5.79 -1.00
C THR A 274 -0.34 6.89 -1.45
N LEU A 275 -1.31 6.59 -2.33
CA LEU A 275 -2.32 7.54 -2.78
C LEU A 275 -3.38 7.86 -1.73
N SER A 276 -3.85 6.88 -0.94
CA SER A 276 -4.99 7.06 -0.03
C SER A 276 -4.72 8.09 1.07
N ARG A 277 -3.45 8.32 1.43
CA ARG A 277 -2.99 9.37 2.36
C ARG A 277 -3.31 10.79 1.87
N TYR A 278 -3.49 10.97 0.56
CA TYR A 278 -3.68 12.25 -0.11
C TYR A 278 -5.06 12.35 -0.82
N MET A 279 -5.91 11.32 -0.71
CA MET A 279 -7.26 11.30 -1.29
C MET A 279 -8.33 11.62 -0.24
N SER A 280 -9.33 12.43 -0.61
CA SER A 280 -10.48 12.71 0.27
C SER A 280 -11.53 11.59 0.22
N THR A 281 -12.21 11.36 1.34
CA THR A 281 -13.11 10.20 1.52
C THR A 281 -14.34 10.23 0.59
N LYS A 282 -15.00 11.38 0.46
CA LYS A 282 -16.15 11.57 -0.47
C LYS A 282 -15.75 11.37 -1.94
N ARG A 283 -14.50 11.66 -2.29
CA ARG A 283 -13.93 11.54 -3.65
C ARG A 283 -13.60 10.09 -3.99
N TRP A 284 -13.01 9.35 -3.05
CA TRP A 284 -12.81 7.90 -3.17
C TRP A 284 -14.12 7.17 -3.48
N GLN A 285 -15.20 7.53 -2.77
CA GLN A 285 -16.54 6.96 -2.99
C GLN A 285 -17.07 7.21 -4.41
N ARG A 286 -16.94 8.44 -4.95
CA ARG A 286 -17.35 8.75 -6.34
C ARG A 286 -16.56 7.96 -7.37
N LEU A 287 -15.24 7.85 -7.21
CA LEU A 287 -14.39 7.12 -8.15
C LEU A 287 -14.76 5.64 -8.18
N MET A 288 -14.95 5.02 -7.01
CA MET A 288 -15.37 3.63 -6.86
C MET A 288 -16.81 3.36 -7.34
N GLN A 289 -17.69 4.37 -7.31
CA GLN A 289 -19.07 4.29 -7.83
C GLN A 289 -19.17 4.56 -9.34
N SER A 290 -18.09 4.98 -9.99
CA SER A 290 -18.06 5.29 -11.42
C SER A 290 -17.60 4.10 -12.26
N GLY A 291 -18.01 4.05 -13.53
CA GLY A 291 -17.46 3.10 -14.52
C GLY A 291 -15.95 3.24 -14.77
N LYS A 292 -15.29 4.25 -14.21
CA LYS A 292 -13.83 4.43 -14.26
C LYS A 292 -13.09 3.61 -13.18
N ALA A 293 -13.78 2.94 -12.26
CA ALA A 293 -13.15 2.20 -11.16
C ALA A 293 -12.18 1.09 -11.64
N GLU A 294 -12.58 0.30 -12.64
CA GLU A 294 -11.70 -0.72 -13.24
C GLU A 294 -10.52 -0.12 -14.00
N GLN A 295 -10.76 0.95 -14.76
CA GLN A 295 -9.71 1.69 -15.46
C GLN A 295 -8.68 2.24 -14.47
N PHE A 296 -9.14 2.80 -13.35
CA PHE A 296 -8.27 3.27 -12.27
C PHE A 296 -7.49 2.13 -11.60
N ARG A 297 -8.11 0.97 -11.32
CA ARG A 297 -7.40 -0.21 -10.77
C ARG A 297 -6.30 -0.69 -11.72
N ASN A 298 -6.62 -0.83 -13.01
CA ASN A 298 -5.69 -1.31 -14.03
C ASN A 298 -4.54 -0.29 -14.26
N TRP A 299 -4.86 1.01 -14.31
CA TRP A 299 -3.87 2.08 -14.40
C TRP A 299 -2.95 2.10 -13.17
N LEU A 300 -3.51 1.96 -11.96
CA LEU A 300 -2.75 2.04 -10.72
C LEU A 300 -1.83 0.83 -10.51
N GLY A 301 -2.27 -0.37 -10.93
CA GLY A 301 -1.42 -1.56 -10.95
C GLY A 301 -0.25 -1.49 -11.95
N ALA A 302 -0.31 -0.59 -12.94
CA ALA A 302 0.74 -0.38 -13.93
C ALA A 302 1.77 0.71 -13.53
N GLN A 303 1.44 1.62 -12.60
CA GLN A 303 2.33 2.73 -12.25
C GLN A 303 3.48 2.34 -11.33
N LYS A 304 4.61 3.05 -11.47
CA LYS A 304 5.76 2.96 -10.56
C LYS A 304 5.81 4.16 -9.63
N ILE A 305 5.23 3.98 -8.43
CA ILE A 305 5.21 4.96 -7.34
C ILE A 305 6.30 4.60 -6.33
N ASP A 306 7.48 5.16 -6.52
CA ASP A 306 8.67 5.01 -5.65
C ASP A 306 8.97 6.26 -4.79
N SER A 307 8.23 7.35 -4.97
CA SER A 307 8.37 8.58 -4.16
C SER A 307 7.03 9.31 -3.97
N VAL A 308 6.95 10.15 -2.92
CA VAL A 308 5.79 11.00 -2.65
C VAL A 308 5.52 11.95 -3.82
N CYS A 309 6.55 12.58 -4.37
CA CYS A 309 6.39 13.50 -5.52
C CYS A 309 5.84 12.78 -6.76
N LYS A 310 6.23 11.52 -7.01
CA LYS A 310 5.61 10.70 -8.07
C LYS A 310 4.15 10.37 -7.75
N ALA A 311 3.83 9.99 -6.51
CA ALA A 311 2.44 9.76 -6.08
C ALA A 311 1.56 11.01 -6.34
N LEU A 312 2.07 12.19 -5.98
CA LEU A 312 1.40 13.47 -6.17
C LEU A 312 1.26 13.88 -7.66
N LEU A 313 2.25 13.59 -8.50
CA LEU A 313 2.15 13.76 -9.96
C LEU A 313 1.06 12.85 -10.56
N PHE A 314 0.94 11.61 -10.08
CA PHE A 314 -0.14 10.70 -10.49
C PHE A 314 -1.52 11.13 -9.97
N ILE A 315 -1.61 11.81 -8.81
CA ILE A 315 -2.84 12.46 -8.30
C ILE A 315 -3.23 13.69 -9.11
N ALA A 316 -2.28 14.28 -9.83
CA ALA A 316 -2.50 15.43 -10.69
C ALA A 316 -2.71 15.07 -12.17
N ASP A 317 -3.01 13.80 -12.49
CA ASP A 317 -3.36 13.41 -13.85
C ASP A 317 -4.79 13.89 -14.22
N PRO A 318 -4.97 14.82 -15.18
CA PRO A 318 -6.25 15.38 -15.57
C PRO A 318 -7.20 14.39 -16.28
N GLU A 319 -6.74 13.17 -16.61
CA GLU A 319 -7.64 12.09 -17.06
C GLU A 319 -8.45 11.50 -15.88
N VAL A 320 -7.95 11.65 -14.65
CA VAL A 320 -8.51 11.07 -13.42
C VAL A 320 -9.02 12.14 -12.45
N TYR A 321 -8.39 13.32 -12.39
CA TYR A 321 -8.67 14.36 -11.38
C TYR A 321 -8.70 15.78 -11.96
N GLU A 322 -9.71 16.57 -11.62
CA GLU A 322 -9.80 17.99 -12.00
C GLU A 322 -9.08 18.89 -10.99
N LYS A 323 -8.92 20.19 -11.30
CA LYS A 323 -8.19 21.14 -10.45
C LYS A 323 -9.00 21.46 -9.19
N GLU A 324 -10.28 21.74 -9.38
CA GLU A 324 -11.34 22.04 -8.40
C GLU A 324 -11.43 20.98 -7.30
N ASP A 325 -11.09 19.76 -7.71
CA ASP A 325 -11.31 18.51 -7.03
C ASP A 325 -10.18 18.23 -5.98
N LEU A 326 -9.00 18.83 -6.14
CA LEU A 326 -7.88 18.80 -5.17
C LEU A 326 -8.09 19.78 -3.98
N SER A 327 -7.70 19.43 -2.76
CA SER A 327 -7.80 20.34 -1.60
C SER A 327 -6.86 21.55 -1.72
N PRO A 328 -7.19 22.71 -1.12
CA PRO A 328 -6.36 23.92 -1.23
C PRO A 328 -5.03 23.82 -0.46
N GLU A 329 -4.90 22.95 0.55
CA GLU A 329 -3.58 22.61 1.12
C GLU A 329 -2.79 21.76 0.13
N LEU A 330 -3.37 20.67 -0.37
CA LEU A 330 -2.71 19.73 -1.27
C LEU A 330 -2.23 20.41 -2.56
N ARG A 331 -3.02 21.32 -3.14
CA ARG A 331 -2.59 22.13 -4.30
C ARG A 331 -1.33 22.95 -4.01
N ARG A 332 -1.18 23.48 -2.79
CA ARG A 332 0.01 24.25 -2.39
C ARG A 332 1.19 23.32 -2.16
N GLU A 333 1.00 22.21 -1.43
CA GLU A 333 2.02 21.20 -1.17
C GLU A 333 2.61 20.59 -2.46
N ILE A 334 1.76 20.29 -3.45
CA ILE A 334 2.24 19.77 -4.74
C ILE A 334 3.08 20.81 -5.49
N VAL A 335 2.67 22.08 -5.48
CA VAL A 335 3.44 23.17 -6.12
C VAL A 335 4.77 23.38 -5.41
N THR A 336 4.80 23.45 -4.07
CA THR A 336 6.05 23.64 -3.32
C THR A 336 7.00 22.46 -3.53
N LEU A 337 6.54 21.21 -3.45
CA LEU A 337 7.40 20.03 -3.67
C LEU A 337 8.00 19.97 -5.08
N LEU A 338 7.32 20.51 -6.09
CA LEU A 338 7.80 20.54 -7.48
C LEU A 338 8.66 21.77 -7.83
N ASP A 339 8.67 22.78 -6.96
CA ASP A 339 9.62 23.90 -7.01
C ASP A 339 10.84 23.66 -6.11
N GLU A 340 10.69 22.90 -5.00
CA GLU A 340 11.77 22.43 -4.12
C GLU A 340 12.59 21.31 -4.75
N GLN A 341 11.94 20.31 -5.34
CA GLN A 341 12.64 19.42 -6.26
C GLN A 341 12.99 20.23 -7.49
N ASN A 342 14.25 20.15 -7.93
CA ASN A 342 14.75 20.92 -9.06
C ASN A 342 14.29 20.30 -10.39
N VAL A 343 12.98 20.07 -10.52
CA VAL A 343 12.27 19.47 -11.66
C VAL A 343 12.48 20.30 -12.92
N ARG A 344 12.61 21.62 -12.79
CA ARG A 344 12.99 22.52 -13.88
C ARG A 344 14.39 22.22 -14.42
N GLU A 345 15.42 22.12 -13.55
CA GLU A 345 16.74 21.69 -14.02
C GLU A 345 16.71 20.26 -14.54
N TRP A 346 16.06 19.33 -13.84
CA TRP A 346 16.06 17.91 -14.21
C TRP A 346 15.31 17.60 -15.52
N LEU A 347 14.24 18.33 -15.85
CA LEU A 347 13.52 18.22 -17.13
C LEU A 347 14.22 18.96 -18.28
N PHE A 348 14.83 20.12 -18.02
CA PHE A 348 15.21 21.07 -19.07
C PHE A 348 16.70 21.43 -19.16
N GLN A 349 17.52 21.09 -18.15
CA GLN A 349 18.95 21.44 -18.06
C GLN A 349 19.86 20.25 -17.74
N GLY A 350 19.34 19.18 -17.13
CA GLY A 350 20.08 17.98 -16.78
C GLY A 350 20.43 17.13 -18.01
N GLY A 351 21.68 16.66 -18.08
CA GLY A 351 22.21 15.91 -19.23
C GLY A 351 21.55 14.56 -19.55
N ARG A 352 20.61 14.08 -18.73
CA ARG A 352 19.79 12.89 -19.01
C ARG A 352 18.32 13.19 -18.75
N MET A 353 17.57 13.44 -19.81
CA MET A 353 16.12 13.66 -19.75
C MET A 353 15.39 12.43 -19.18
N PRO A 354 14.30 12.62 -18.42
CA PRO A 354 13.51 11.51 -17.89
C PRO A 354 12.80 10.66 -18.97
N PRO A 355 12.26 9.49 -18.60
CA PRO A 355 11.40 8.67 -19.46
C PRO A 355 10.24 9.48 -20.05
N LEU A 356 9.82 9.12 -21.27
CA LEU A 356 8.71 9.79 -21.97
C LEU A 356 7.39 9.73 -21.18
N ALA A 357 7.15 8.64 -20.44
CA ALA A 357 5.96 8.47 -19.61
C ALA A 357 5.91 9.48 -18.44
N GLU A 358 7.02 9.69 -17.74
CA GLU A 358 7.12 10.70 -16.69
C GLU A 358 6.96 12.11 -17.28
N ARG A 359 7.59 12.40 -18.43
CA ARG A 359 7.43 13.68 -19.14
C ARG A 359 5.99 13.96 -19.57
N ARG A 360 5.22 12.95 -20.01
CA ARG A 360 3.78 13.08 -20.28
C ARG A 360 3.01 13.50 -19.03
N GLN A 361 3.35 12.94 -17.86
CA GLN A 361 2.72 13.30 -16.59
C GLN A 361 3.08 14.73 -16.15
N TYR A 362 4.36 15.14 -16.25
CA TYR A 362 4.76 16.52 -15.97
C TYR A 362 4.07 17.54 -16.89
N PHE A 363 3.94 17.23 -18.19
CA PHE A 363 3.21 18.09 -19.13
C PHE A 363 1.75 18.30 -18.71
N LYS A 364 1.03 17.19 -18.46
CA LYS A 364 -0.34 17.19 -17.93
C LYS A 364 -0.48 18.01 -16.64
N PHE A 365 0.45 17.80 -15.69
CA PHE A 365 0.54 18.55 -14.45
C PHE A 365 0.66 20.06 -14.69
N PHE A 366 1.59 20.49 -15.54
CA PHE A 366 1.80 21.92 -15.82
C PHE A 366 0.56 22.56 -16.44
N CYS A 367 -0.18 21.85 -17.30
CA CYS A 367 -1.48 22.30 -17.80
C CYS A 367 -2.51 22.50 -16.67
N LEU A 368 -2.65 21.51 -15.77
CA LEU A 368 -3.63 21.54 -14.68
C LEU A 368 -3.38 22.70 -13.68
N PHE A 369 -2.12 22.98 -13.38
CA PHE A 369 -1.73 24.01 -12.42
C PHE A 369 -1.54 25.41 -13.03
N GLY A 370 -1.67 25.57 -14.36
CA GLY A 370 -1.56 26.86 -15.03
C GLY A 370 -0.12 27.31 -15.32
N ARG A 371 0.85 26.40 -15.28
CA ARG A 371 2.28 26.68 -15.60
C ARG A 371 2.51 26.58 -17.11
N HIS A 372 1.80 27.41 -17.86
CA HIS A 372 1.67 27.31 -19.32
C HIS A 372 3.02 27.31 -20.07
N GLY A 373 3.94 28.21 -19.73
CA GLY A 373 5.28 28.23 -20.34
C GLY A 373 6.12 26.97 -20.10
N GLU A 374 5.92 26.28 -18.96
CA GLU A 374 6.59 25.01 -18.67
C GLU A 374 5.90 23.83 -19.36
N ALA A 375 4.57 23.87 -19.49
CA ALA A 375 3.82 22.92 -20.30
C ALA A 375 4.29 22.96 -21.77
N VAL A 376 4.45 24.15 -22.36
CA VAL A 376 4.93 24.32 -23.74
C VAL A 376 6.33 23.73 -23.91
N ARG A 377 7.27 24.08 -23.02
CA ARG A 377 8.63 23.50 -23.03
C ARG A 377 8.62 21.99 -22.84
N CYS A 378 7.75 21.45 -21.99
CA CYS A 378 7.64 20.02 -21.75
C CYS A 378 7.10 19.28 -22.99
N PHE A 379 6.06 19.82 -23.64
CA PHE A 379 5.46 19.26 -24.85
C PHE A 379 6.45 19.14 -26.00
N ALA A 380 7.34 20.13 -26.17
CA ALA A 380 8.41 20.08 -27.16
C ALA A 380 9.26 18.79 -27.03
N THR A 381 9.42 18.25 -25.82
CA THR A 381 10.21 17.03 -25.55
C THR A 381 9.47 15.72 -25.86
N LEU A 382 8.14 15.72 -26.00
CA LEU A 382 7.31 14.49 -26.01
C LEU A 382 7.39 13.67 -27.31
N GLY A 383 7.98 14.23 -28.38
CA GLY A 383 8.36 13.50 -29.60
C GLY A 383 7.24 12.63 -30.20
N ALA A 384 7.35 11.31 -29.99
CA ALA A 384 6.39 10.32 -30.49
C ALA A 384 4.93 10.58 -30.08
N PHE A 385 4.70 11.16 -28.90
CA PHE A 385 3.35 11.46 -28.40
C PHE A 385 2.72 12.72 -29.04
N ARG A 386 3.44 13.47 -29.88
CA ARG A 386 2.87 14.63 -30.59
C ARG A 386 1.75 14.27 -31.58
N ARG A 387 1.55 12.99 -31.90
CA ARG A 387 0.42 12.51 -32.72
C ARG A 387 -0.85 12.20 -31.91
N ASP A 388 -0.78 12.20 -30.58
CA ASP A 388 -1.93 11.91 -29.72
C ASP A 388 -2.88 13.12 -29.68
N ARG A 389 -4.13 12.90 -30.13
CA ARG A 389 -5.20 13.90 -30.16
C ARG A 389 -5.44 14.55 -28.80
N ALA A 390 -5.44 13.77 -27.72
CA ALA A 390 -5.72 14.28 -26.39
C ALA A 390 -4.59 15.21 -25.89
N LEU A 391 -3.33 14.79 -26.07
CA LEU A 391 -2.18 15.59 -25.65
C LEU A 391 -2.03 16.88 -26.46
N ARG A 392 -2.33 16.88 -27.76
CA ARG A 392 -2.37 18.09 -28.58
C ARG A 392 -3.48 19.06 -28.14
N LEU A 393 -4.67 18.58 -27.75
CA LEU A 393 -5.71 19.44 -27.19
C LEU A 393 -5.27 20.10 -25.87
N TYR A 394 -4.61 19.35 -24.98
CA TYR A 394 -4.02 19.95 -23.77
C TYR A 394 -2.92 20.98 -24.11
N TYR A 395 -2.19 20.79 -25.21
CA TYR A 395 -1.14 21.70 -25.64
C TYR A 395 -1.71 22.99 -26.25
N ALA A 396 -2.71 22.88 -27.13
CA ALA A 396 -3.44 24.02 -27.67
C ALA A 396 -4.09 24.87 -26.56
N ARG A 397 -4.68 24.21 -25.55
CA ARG A 397 -5.19 24.88 -24.33
C ARG A 397 -4.09 25.57 -23.53
N ALA A 398 -2.91 24.96 -23.41
CA ALA A 398 -1.78 25.56 -22.70
C ALA A 398 -1.20 26.77 -23.44
N LEU A 399 -1.09 26.72 -24.78
CA LEU A 399 -0.70 27.86 -25.61
C LEU A 399 -1.72 29.00 -25.50
N PHE A 400 -3.01 28.68 -25.59
CA PHE A 400 -4.08 29.66 -25.53
C PHE A 400 -4.11 30.39 -24.19
N SER A 401 -4.07 29.65 -23.07
CA SER A 401 -4.01 30.23 -21.72
C SER A 401 -2.66 30.86 -21.38
N GLY A 402 -1.61 30.57 -22.16
CA GLY A 402 -0.30 31.24 -22.09
C GLY A 402 -0.20 32.49 -22.97
N GLU A 403 -1.31 33.00 -23.50
CA GLU A 403 -1.39 34.17 -24.39
C GLU A 403 -0.66 34.00 -25.75
N MET A 404 -0.20 32.79 -26.09
CA MET A 404 0.48 32.45 -27.35
C MET A 404 -0.55 32.21 -28.47
N LEU A 405 -1.44 33.19 -28.69
CA LEU A 405 -2.65 33.09 -29.49
C LEU A 405 -2.43 32.60 -30.94
N HIS A 406 -1.38 33.07 -31.61
CA HIS A 406 -1.06 32.65 -32.97
C HIS A 406 -0.61 31.19 -33.05
N GLU A 407 0.23 30.74 -32.10
CA GLU A 407 0.69 29.35 -32.03
C GLU A 407 -0.46 28.42 -31.63
N ALA A 408 -1.31 28.84 -30.70
CA ALA A 408 -2.52 28.11 -30.31
C ALA A 408 -3.43 27.86 -31.52
N TRP A 409 -3.64 28.86 -32.38
CA TRP A 409 -4.43 28.72 -33.59
C TRP A 409 -3.74 27.86 -34.67
N ALA A 410 -2.42 27.95 -34.82
CA ALA A 410 -1.67 27.09 -35.73
C ALA A 410 -1.77 25.61 -35.34
N GLU A 411 -1.61 25.29 -34.05
CA GLU A 411 -1.84 23.94 -33.54
C GLU A 411 -3.30 23.53 -33.69
N MET A 412 -4.27 24.41 -33.42
CA MET A 412 -5.69 24.08 -33.52
C MET A 412 -6.16 23.81 -34.96
N SER A 413 -5.67 24.58 -35.93
CA SER A 413 -5.93 24.33 -37.36
C SER A 413 -5.26 23.04 -37.85
N SER A 414 -4.07 22.71 -37.35
CA SER A 414 -3.47 21.39 -37.62
C SER A 414 -4.26 20.23 -37.01
N LEU A 415 -4.84 20.42 -35.82
CA LEU A 415 -5.73 19.46 -35.17
C LEU A 415 -7.03 19.25 -35.95
N LEU A 416 -7.62 20.32 -36.49
CA LEU A 416 -8.81 20.23 -37.36
C LEU A 416 -8.52 19.49 -38.68
N ALA A 417 -7.32 19.66 -39.25
CA ALA A 417 -6.91 18.95 -40.47
C ALA A 417 -6.73 17.45 -40.21
N ASP A 418 -6.12 17.08 -39.08
CA ASP A 418 -5.88 15.67 -38.72
C ASP A 418 -7.14 14.97 -38.16
N TYR A 419 -8.03 15.70 -37.48
CA TYR A 419 -9.23 15.18 -36.80
C TYR A 419 -10.50 15.98 -37.14
N PRO A 420 -10.92 16.06 -38.43
CA PRO A 420 -12.00 16.94 -38.89
C PRO A 420 -13.41 16.53 -38.43
N ARG A 421 -13.57 15.36 -37.80
CA ARG A 421 -14.84 14.82 -37.31
C ARG A 421 -14.83 14.56 -35.81
N ASP A 422 -14.07 15.34 -35.05
CA ASP A 422 -13.91 15.15 -33.62
C ASP A 422 -14.63 16.24 -32.84
N ALA A 423 -15.68 15.87 -32.10
CA ALA A 423 -16.54 16.79 -31.34
C ALA A 423 -15.73 17.70 -30.40
N ALA A 424 -14.72 17.16 -29.72
CA ALA A 424 -13.91 17.92 -28.77
C ALA A 424 -13.00 18.94 -29.50
N VAL A 425 -12.47 18.58 -30.67
CA VAL A 425 -11.64 19.47 -31.49
C VAL A 425 -12.48 20.59 -32.11
N LEU A 426 -13.64 20.26 -32.68
CA LEU A 426 -14.56 21.24 -33.26
C LEU A 426 -15.06 22.25 -32.21
N ASN A 427 -15.43 21.77 -31.02
CA ASN A 427 -15.90 22.62 -29.91
C ASN A 427 -14.82 23.61 -29.45
N GLU A 428 -13.60 23.13 -29.15
CA GLU A 428 -12.48 24.00 -28.75
C GLU A 428 -12.10 24.99 -29.86
N ALA A 429 -12.16 24.59 -31.13
CA ALA A 429 -11.80 25.46 -32.24
C ALA A 429 -12.80 26.61 -32.42
N GLY A 430 -14.10 26.35 -32.24
CA GLY A 430 -15.13 27.40 -32.22
C GLY A 430 -14.90 28.40 -31.09
N ILE A 431 -14.54 27.92 -29.90
CA ILE A 431 -14.20 28.77 -28.74
C ILE A 431 -12.97 29.64 -29.05
N TYR A 432 -11.93 29.09 -29.69
CA TYR A 432 -10.70 29.82 -29.96
C TYR A 432 -10.91 30.85 -31.08
N ALA A 433 -11.60 30.48 -32.17
CA ALA A 433 -11.98 31.40 -33.23
C ALA A 433 -12.77 32.60 -32.68
N HIS A 434 -13.75 32.33 -31.80
CA HIS A 434 -14.52 33.36 -31.12
C HIS A 434 -13.65 34.30 -30.27
N ARG A 435 -12.78 33.75 -29.41
CA ARG A 435 -11.88 34.57 -28.58
C ARG A 435 -10.81 35.33 -29.36
N LEU A 436 -10.48 34.89 -30.58
CA LEU A 436 -9.61 35.59 -31.52
C LEU A 436 -10.35 36.67 -32.34
N GLY A 437 -11.65 36.90 -32.09
CA GLY A 437 -12.49 37.84 -32.84
C GLY A 437 -12.87 37.37 -34.24
N ARG A 438 -12.61 36.11 -34.58
CA ARG A 438 -12.91 35.50 -35.89
C ARG A 438 -14.31 34.91 -35.92
N TYR A 439 -15.30 35.76 -35.70
CA TYR A 439 -16.68 35.32 -35.47
C TYR A 439 -17.30 34.54 -36.65
N GLU A 440 -16.92 34.85 -37.89
CA GLU A 440 -17.40 34.11 -39.07
C GLU A 440 -16.82 32.69 -39.15
N GLU A 441 -15.52 32.52 -38.87
CA GLU A 441 -14.89 31.20 -38.76
C GLU A 441 -15.52 30.40 -37.60
N ALA A 442 -15.74 31.05 -36.44
CA ALA A 442 -16.39 30.43 -35.29
C ALA A 442 -17.82 29.94 -35.61
N ALA A 443 -18.63 30.76 -36.31
CA ALA A 443 -19.97 30.39 -36.73
C ALA A 443 -19.98 29.19 -37.69
N GLN A 444 -19.03 29.14 -38.63
CA GLN A 444 -18.88 27.98 -39.53
C GLN A 444 -18.47 26.73 -38.76
N ILE A 445 -17.51 26.83 -37.83
CA ILE A 445 -17.07 25.70 -37.01
C ILE A 445 -18.22 25.17 -36.14
N PHE A 446 -18.96 26.02 -35.42
CA PHE A 446 -20.12 25.58 -34.63
C PHE A 446 -21.24 24.98 -35.51
N ALA A 447 -21.52 25.56 -36.69
CA ALA A 447 -22.48 24.98 -37.64
C ALA A 447 -22.04 23.58 -38.13
N THR A 448 -20.77 23.37 -38.45
CA THR A 448 -20.26 22.02 -38.78
C THR A 448 -20.31 21.05 -37.60
N ALA A 449 -19.99 21.52 -36.39
CA ALA A 449 -20.07 20.74 -35.17
C ALA A 449 -21.50 20.24 -34.90
N ARG A 450 -22.49 21.15 -34.93
CA ARG A 450 -23.92 20.83 -34.79
C ARG A 450 -24.46 19.93 -35.92
N GLY A 451 -23.94 20.09 -37.13
CA GLY A 451 -24.28 19.21 -38.26
C GLY A 451 -23.78 17.77 -38.12
N MET A 452 -22.67 17.55 -37.41
CA MET A 452 -22.13 16.21 -37.14
C MET A 452 -22.59 15.62 -35.80
N PHE A 453 -22.82 16.47 -34.79
CA PHE A 453 -23.12 16.10 -33.41
C PHE A 453 -24.36 16.88 -32.90
N PRO A 454 -25.57 16.60 -33.42
CA PRO A 454 -26.78 17.34 -33.06
C PRO A 454 -27.19 17.15 -31.58
N ASP A 455 -26.83 16.03 -30.97
CA ASP A 455 -27.20 15.66 -29.60
C ASP A 455 -26.14 16.01 -28.54
N ASP A 456 -25.00 16.62 -28.91
CA ASP A 456 -23.95 17.00 -27.95
C ASP A 456 -24.32 18.31 -27.23
N ALA A 457 -24.84 18.17 -26.01
CA ALA A 457 -25.21 19.28 -25.14
C ALA A 457 -24.05 20.27 -24.87
N THR A 458 -22.79 19.83 -24.94
CA THR A 458 -21.62 20.69 -24.73
C THR A 458 -21.42 21.65 -25.90
N ILE A 459 -21.57 21.13 -27.13
CA ILE A 459 -21.48 21.93 -28.36
C ILE A 459 -22.67 22.89 -28.41
N ALA A 460 -23.88 22.41 -28.15
CA ALA A 460 -25.10 23.24 -28.15
C ALA A 460 -25.03 24.39 -27.13
N TYR A 461 -24.52 24.14 -25.91
CA TYR A 461 -24.33 25.17 -24.90
C TYR A 461 -23.29 26.23 -25.34
N ASN A 462 -22.14 25.80 -25.84
CA ASN A 462 -21.08 26.73 -26.27
C ASN A 462 -21.48 27.54 -27.50
N GLU A 463 -22.23 26.95 -28.43
CA GLU A 463 -22.81 27.66 -29.59
C GLU A 463 -23.87 28.68 -29.15
N ALA A 464 -24.71 28.37 -28.15
CA ALA A 464 -25.67 29.33 -27.60
C ALA A 464 -24.95 30.55 -26.98
N VAL A 465 -23.89 30.33 -26.19
CA VAL A 465 -23.06 31.41 -25.63
C VAL A 465 -22.38 32.23 -26.73
N PHE A 466 -21.85 31.57 -27.77
CA PHE A 466 -21.27 32.23 -28.94
C PHE A 466 -22.30 33.13 -29.66
N THR A 467 -23.48 32.60 -29.98
CA THR A 467 -24.52 33.33 -30.74
C THR A 467 -25.11 34.50 -29.95
N GLU A 468 -25.22 34.41 -28.62
CA GLU A 468 -25.62 35.55 -27.77
C GLU A 468 -24.58 36.68 -27.84
N GLN A 469 -23.29 36.36 -27.76
CA GLN A 469 -22.21 37.36 -27.81
C GLN A 469 -22.05 37.95 -29.22
N TYR A 470 -22.14 37.11 -30.26
CA TYR A 470 -22.04 37.55 -31.65
C TYR A 470 -23.23 38.42 -32.09
N SER A 471 -24.45 38.10 -31.66
CA SER A 471 -25.63 38.92 -31.97
C SER A 471 -25.58 40.30 -31.31
N LYS A 472 -25.08 40.42 -30.07
CA LYS A 472 -24.83 41.72 -29.41
C LYS A 472 -23.85 42.57 -30.23
N LEU A 473 -22.72 42.00 -30.63
CA LEU A 473 -21.72 42.69 -31.47
C LEU A 473 -22.30 43.15 -32.82
N GLN A 474 -23.13 42.33 -33.48
CA GLN A 474 -23.80 42.74 -34.72
C GLN A 474 -24.78 43.90 -34.49
N VAL A 475 -25.50 43.93 -33.37
CA VAL A 475 -26.43 45.01 -33.01
C VAL A 475 -25.66 46.29 -32.71
N GLU A 476 -24.59 46.23 -31.93
CA GLU A 476 -23.71 47.37 -31.63
C GLU A 476 -23.06 47.94 -32.90
N ALA A 477 -22.55 47.08 -33.79
CA ALA A 477 -21.99 47.48 -35.06
C ALA A 477 -23.02 48.24 -35.93
N LYS A 478 -24.24 47.70 -36.07
CA LYS A 478 -25.34 48.35 -36.81
C LYS A 478 -25.76 49.67 -36.15
N TRP A 479 -25.86 49.71 -34.82
CA TRP A 479 -26.22 50.92 -34.08
C TRP A 479 -25.16 52.02 -34.24
N SER A 480 -23.87 51.68 -34.17
CA SER A 480 -22.76 52.63 -34.41
C SER A 480 -22.75 53.19 -35.84
N ALA A 481 -23.15 52.38 -36.83
CA ALA A 481 -23.29 52.83 -38.22
C ALA A 481 -24.47 53.81 -38.37
N VAL A 482 -25.60 53.54 -37.72
CA VAL A 482 -26.74 54.49 -37.65
C VAL A 482 -26.31 55.80 -36.97
N GLN A 483 -25.62 55.73 -35.83
CA GLN A 483 -25.14 56.92 -35.12
C GLN A 483 -24.23 57.80 -35.99
N LYS A 484 -23.32 57.20 -36.77
CA LYS A 484 -22.46 57.92 -37.73
C LYS A 484 -23.25 58.60 -38.86
N LEU A 485 -24.33 57.97 -39.34
CA LEU A 485 -25.22 58.55 -40.36
C LEU A 485 -26.10 59.68 -39.80
N THR A 486 -26.39 59.66 -38.51
CA THR A 486 -27.19 60.70 -37.82
C THR A 486 -26.35 61.80 -37.16
N ALA A 487 -25.01 61.71 -37.21
CA ALA A 487 -24.14 62.73 -36.65
C ALA A 487 -24.24 64.02 -37.49
N PRO A 488 -24.35 65.22 -36.87
CA PRO A 488 -24.33 66.47 -37.61
C PRO A 488 -22.97 66.63 -38.34
N PRO A 489 -22.94 67.25 -39.53
CA PRO A 489 -21.68 67.46 -40.24
C PRO A 489 -20.72 68.25 -39.37
N VAL A 490 -19.48 67.79 -39.28
CA VAL A 490 -18.40 68.52 -38.61
C VAL A 490 -18.16 69.80 -39.42
N ILE A 491 -18.59 70.94 -38.88
CA ILE A 491 -18.27 72.24 -39.43
C ILE A 491 -16.82 72.52 -39.05
N GLU A 492 -15.89 72.22 -39.96
CA GLU A 492 -14.52 72.72 -39.89
C GLU A 492 -14.56 74.25 -40.03
N ALA A 493 -13.87 74.95 -39.12
CA ALA A 493 -13.93 76.40 -38.92
C ALA A 493 -12.68 77.11 -39.44
#